data_AF-A0A382R1C7-F1
#
_entry.id   AF-A0A382R1C7-F1
#
_cell.length_a   1.000
_cell.length_b   1.000
_cell.length_c   1.000
_cell.angle_alpha   90.00
_cell.angle_beta   90.00
_cell.angle_gamma   90.00
#
_symmetry.space_group_name_H-M   'P 1'
#
loop_
_entity.id
_entity.type
_entity.pdbx_description
1 polymer ?
#
loop_
_entity_poly.entity_id
_entity_poly.type
_entity_poly.pdbx_seq_one_letter_code
_entity_poly.pdbx_strand_id
1 'polypeptide(L)'
;MTDLEKFVNQPGRDKLVKDVRKKINDLGITYIYYQFISVTGRIVGKGVPADHWETLAEKGFQLVYGSTANLFIDRHGDYIG
;
A
#
# COMPACT_ATOMS: atom_id res chain seq x y z
N MET A 1 -3.85 -22.21 4.19
CA MET A 1 -3.94 -20.78 4.52
C MET A 1 -2.53 -20.21 4.53
N THR A 2 -2.25 -19.25 3.65
CA THR A 2 -0.96 -18.54 3.55
C THR A 2 -0.75 -17.64 4.78
N ASP A 3 0.49 -17.20 5.02
CA ASP A 3 0.75 -16.29 6.14
C ASP A 3 0.11 -14.92 5.95
N LEU A 4 -0.05 -14.47 4.69
CA LEU A 4 -0.84 -13.29 4.35
C LEU A 4 -2.30 -13.46 4.77
N GLU A 5 -2.92 -14.58 4.41
CA GLU A 5 -4.31 -14.87 4.78
C GLU A 5 -4.49 -14.93 6.29
N LYS A 6 -3.54 -15.54 7.03
CA LYS A 6 -3.58 -15.55 8.50
C LYS A 6 -3.50 -14.13 9.07
N PHE A 7 -2.62 -13.29 8.53
CA PHE A 7 -2.44 -11.91 8.97
C PHE A 7 -3.68 -11.05 8.70
N VAL A 8 -4.24 -11.11 7.48
CA VAL A 8 -5.43 -10.35 7.09
C VAL A 8 -6.66 -10.79 7.88
N ASN A 9 -6.75 -12.07 8.26
CA ASN A 9 -7.87 -12.62 9.02
C ASN A 9 -7.63 -12.66 10.55
N GLN A 10 -6.64 -11.93 11.08
CA GLN A 10 -6.40 -11.89 12.52
C GLN A 10 -7.65 -11.39 13.28
N PRO A 11 -8.05 -12.08 14.38
CA PRO A 11 -9.18 -11.65 15.19
C PRO A 11 -9.04 -10.19 15.65
N GLY A 12 -10.10 -9.40 15.46
CA GLY A 12 -10.16 -7.99 15.87
C GLY A 12 -9.53 -7.00 14.88
N ARG A 13 -8.90 -7.46 13.79
CA ARG A 13 -8.34 -6.57 12.76
C ARG A 13 -9.41 -5.73 12.07
N ASP A 14 -10.59 -6.27 11.85
CA ASP A 14 -11.74 -5.58 11.26
C ASP A 14 -12.14 -4.33 12.07
N LYS A 15 -12.08 -4.42 13.40
CA LYS A 15 -12.30 -3.28 14.30
C LYS A 15 -11.21 -2.22 14.13
N LEU A 16 -9.94 -2.61 14.08
CA LEU A 16 -8.82 -1.69 13.86
C LEU A 16 -8.95 -0.95 12.52
N VAL A 17 -9.37 -1.63 11.46
CA VAL A 17 -9.61 -1.03 10.14
C VAL A 17 -10.72 0.03 10.22
N LYS A 18 -11.81 -0.23 10.94
CA LYS A 18 -12.90 0.72 11.16
C LYS A 18 -12.47 1.92 12.03
N ASP A 19 -11.63 1.70 13.02
CA ASP A 19 -11.09 2.79 13.86
C ASP A 19 -10.25 3.76 13.03
N VAL A 20 -9.45 3.25 12.09
CA VAL A 20 -8.71 4.10 11.14
C VAL A 20 -9.65 4.85 10.19
N ARG A 21 -10.72 4.20 9.69
CA ARG A 21 -11.76 4.89 8.90
C ARG A 21 -12.38 6.05 9.67
N LYS A 22 -12.74 5.84 10.94
CA LYS A 22 -13.26 6.91 11.80
C LYS A 22 -12.28 8.07 11.88
N LYS A 23 -10.98 7.79 12.09
CA LYS A 23 -9.93 8.82 12.14
C LYS A 23 -9.75 9.56 10.81
N ILE A 24 -9.84 8.86 9.66
CA ILE A 24 -9.83 9.46 8.33
C ILE A 24 -10.95 10.49 8.19
N ASN A 25 -12.16 10.13 8.61
CA ASN A 25 -13.32 11.00 8.55
C ASN A 25 -13.19 12.20 9.52
N ASP A 26 -12.81 11.94 10.77
CA ASP A 26 -12.65 12.96 11.81
C ASP A 26 -11.59 14.02 11.42
N LEU A 27 -10.56 13.62 10.67
CA LEU A 27 -9.50 14.51 10.19
C LEU A 27 -9.77 15.12 8.80
N GLY A 28 -10.86 14.74 8.14
CA GLY A 28 -11.18 15.21 6.79
C GLY A 28 -10.17 14.76 5.72
N ILE A 29 -9.56 13.58 5.87
CA ILE A 29 -8.58 13.05 4.91
C ILE A 29 -9.32 12.58 3.65
N THR A 30 -9.00 13.18 2.51
CA THR A 30 -9.60 12.83 1.20
C THR A 30 -8.71 11.93 0.36
N TYR A 31 -7.43 11.80 0.71
CA TYR A 31 -6.44 11.08 -0.09
C TYR A 31 -5.37 10.45 0.79
N ILE A 32 -4.95 9.22 0.46
CA ILE A 32 -3.95 8.45 1.22
C ILE A 32 -2.79 8.12 0.29
N TYR A 33 -1.57 8.36 0.75
CA TYR A 33 -0.35 7.94 0.07
C TYR A 33 0.17 6.65 0.70
N TYR A 34 0.01 5.53 -0.02
CA TYR A 34 0.50 4.22 0.41
C TYR A 34 1.96 4.07 -0.03
N GLN A 35 2.86 4.15 0.93
CA GLN A 35 4.31 4.18 0.69
C GLN A 35 5.01 2.87 1.07
N PHE A 36 6.09 2.57 0.35
CA PHE A 36 7.05 1.53 0.69
C PHE A 36 8.45 1.96 0.21
N ILE A 37 9.48 1.25 0.68
CA ILE A 37 10.87 1.51 0.31
C ILE A 37 11.22 0.62 -0.89
N SER A 38 11.66 1.21 -1.98
CA SER A 38 12.16 0.50 -3.16
C SER A 38 13.48 -0.22 -2.88
N VAL A 39 13.88 -1.15 -3.74
CA VAL A 39 15.22 -1.80 -3.66
C VAL A 39 16.37 -0.80 -3.82
N THR A 40 16.09 0.36 -4.44
CA THR A 40 17.04 1.48 -4.58
C THR A 40 17.07 2.41 -3.36
N GLY A 41 16.34 2.08 -2.29
CA GLY A 41 16.30 2.85 -1.04
C GLY A 41 15.47 4.13 -1.13
N ARG A 42 14.58 4.27 -2.12
CA ARG A 42 13.72 5.43 -2.31
C ARG A 42 12.32 5.16 -1.78
N ILE A 43 11.68 6.17 -1.20
CA ILE A 43 10.26 6.09 -0.85
C ILE A 43 9.46 6.27 -2.13
N VAL A 44 8.70 5.25 -2.48
CA VAL A 44 7.77 5.25 -3.61
C VAL A 44 6.40 4.80 -3.12
N GLY A 45 5.35 4.98 -3.92
CA GLY A 45 4.02 4.67 -3.45
C GLY A 45 2.91 4.96 -4.45
N LYS A 46 1.68 4.83 -3.95
CA LYS A 46 0.46 5.07 -4.70
C LYS A 46 -0.45 6.01 -3.93
N GLY A 47 -0.85 7.09 -4.60
CA GLY A 47 -1.94 7.93 -4.15
C GLY A 47 -3.29 7.28 -4.45
N VAL A 48 -4.18 7.21 -3.46
CA VAL A 48 -5.53 6.67 -3.64
C VAL A 48 -6.54 7.49 -2.85
N PRO A 49 -7.76 7.76 -3.39
CA PRO A 49 -8.85 8.34 -2.63
C PRO A 49 -9.12 7.58 -1.33
N ALA A 50 -9.38 8.32 -0.25
CA ALA A 50 -9.57 7.75 1.07
C ALA A 50 -10.76 6.77 1.14
N ASP A 51 -11.73 6.87 0.24
CA ASP A 51 -12.88 5.97 0.13
C ASP A 51 -12.49 4.50 -0.09
N HIS A 52 -11.30 4.23 -0.61
CA HIS A 52 -10.81 2.88 -0.84
C HIS A 52 -10.06 2.25 0.35
N TRP A 53 -9.96 2.94 1.50
CA TRP A 53 -9.18 2.49 2.66
C TRP A 53 -9.46 1.03 3.06
N GLU A 54 -10.71 0.64 3.26
CA GLU A 54 -11.04 -0.72 3.73
C GLU A 54 -10.67 -1.77 2.68
N THR A 55 -10.95 -1.51 1.39
CA THR A 55 -10.60 -2.42 0.31
C THR A 55 -9.08 -2.60 0.20
N LEU A 56 -8.31 -1.52 0.35
CA LEU A 56 -6.86 -1.59 0.32
C LEU A 56 -6.27 -2.24 1.57
N ALA A 57 -6.90 -2.06 2.73
CA ALA A 57 -6.51 -2.76 3.95
C ALA A 57 -6.76 -4.27 3.83
N GLU A 58 -7.76 -4.71 3.06
CA GLU A 58 -8.05 -6.13 2.83
C GLU A 58 -7.17 -6.75 1.73
N LYS A 59 -7.06 -6.07 0.57
CA LYS A 59 -6.52 -6.65 -0.67
C LYS A 59 -5.12 -6.16 -1.03
N GLY A 60 -4.63 -5.12 -0.36
CA GLY A 60 -3.44 -4.41 -0.77
C GLY A 60 -3.66 -3.52 -2.00
N PHE A 61 -2.62 -2.80 -2.40
CA PHE A 61 -2.61 -1.96 -3.59
C PHE A 61 -1.64 -2.54 -4.63
N GLN A 62 -2.07 -2.57 -5.88
CA GLN A 62 -1.26 -3.07 -6.99
C GLN A 62 -0.40 -1.97 -7.61
N LEU A 63 0.84 -2.35 -7.94
CA LEU A 63 1.81 -1.58 -8.72
C LEU A 63 2.44 -2.48 -9.80
N VAL A 64 3.09 -1.84 -10.77
CA VAL A 64 3.87 -2.56 -11.79
C VAL A 64 5.17 -3.10 -11.19
N TYR A 65 5.70 -4.19 -11.74
CA TYR A 65 6.84 -4.89 -11.15
C TYR A 65 8.04 -3.98 -10.89
N GLY A 66 8.47 -3.16 -11.86
CA GLY A 66 9.59 -2.23 -11.64
C GLY A 66 9.30 -1.01 -10.77
N SER A 67 8.06 -0.82 -10.26
CA SER A 67 7.85 0.11 -9.13
C SER A 67 8.65 -0.30 -7.90
N THR A 68 8.94 -1.60 -7.74
CA THR A 68 9.85 -2.11 -6.69
C THR A 68 11.26 -1.53 -6.81
N ALA A 69 11.68 -1.12 -8.02
CA ALA A 69 12.95 -0.47 -8.31
C ALA A 69 12.82 1.04 -8.59
N ASN A 70 11.71 1.67 -8.21
CA ASN A 70 11.45 3.09 -8.51
C ASN A 70 11.53 3.41 -10.01
N LEU A 71 11.15 2.45 -10.86
CA LEU A 71 11.18 2.57 -12.32
C LEU A 71 12.58 2.92 -12.87
N PHE A 72 13.65 2.51 -12.18
CA PHE A 72 15.02 2.76 -12.61
C PHE A 72 15.45 1.85 -13.76
N ILE A 73 16.44 2.34 -14.50
CA ILE A 73 17.22 1.56 -15.47
C ILE A 73 18.56 1.16 -14.86
N ASP A 74 19.14 0.07 -15.36
CA ASP A 74 20.49 -0.36 -15.03
C ASP A 74 21.56 0.46 -15.79
N ARG A 75 22.82 0.05 -15.69
CA ARG A 75 23.95 0.74 -16.35
C ARG A 75 24.02 0.52 -17.86
N HIS A 76 23.29 -0.47 -18.38
CA HIS A 76 23.20 -0.80 -19.80
C HIS A 76 21.99 -0.11 -20.46
N GLY A 77 21.10 0.47 -19.66
CA GLY A 77 19.90 1.18 -20.11
C GLY A 77 18.64 0.33 -20.03
N ASP A 78 18.71 -0.86 -19.43
CA ASP A 78 17.59 -1.79 -19.33
C ASP A 78 16.76 -1.55 -18.07
N TYR A 79 15.45 -1.75 -18.18
CA TYR A 79 14.54 -1.54 -17.06
C TYR A 79 14.80 -2.56 -15.93
N ILE A 80 14.93 -2.05 -14.70
CA ILE A 80 15.07 -2.91 -13.51
C ILE A 80 13.66 -3.36 -13.12
N GLY A 81 13.18 -4.39 -13.81
CA GLY A 81 11.83 -4.89 -13.69
C GLY A 81 11.48 -5.92 -14.75
#